data_AF-A0A2N4WTA2-F1
#
_entry.id   AF-A0A2N4WTA2-F1
#
_cell.length_a   1.000
_cell.length_b   1.000
_cell.length_c   1.000
_cell.angle_alpha   90.00
_cell.angle_beta   90.00
_cell.angle_gamma   90.00
#
_symmetry.space_group_name_H-M   'P 1'
#
loop_
_entity.id
_entity.type
_entity.pdbx_description
1 polymer ?
#
loop_
_entity_poly.entity_id
_entity_poly.type
_entity_poly.pdbx_seq_one_letter_code
_entity_poly.pdbx_strand_id
1 'polypeptide(L)'
;MVYSLTWFPDVFERANLKYSECTDWRNRGRGEMGLVRGVMIHHTAGARKYNMPSLDLLMKGRSDLSGPLAQLGLGRDGTFYIIAAGRANHAGEGKWRGITSGNSSFIGIEVENAGTEDDPYPDVQMEALRRGVAAILKHVGAEASMVCGHKEYAPNRKIDPLWDMAKFREHVAALLGAAVPPAIPIPAIDAILRPTLRRGARGPFVSQLQALLGIAQPTGNFGPVTEARLREYQRGRGLVPDGIVGPKTWALLDPARRGTAPPSTAPAVSPSNAALSDVSAPAAVPTTMAAVVATLATIPMADDAQHPVTADQRQAYGPDGKRFASRAKLGFYTNGSTGADTFIASHPEAGEGLSPSALRAVVAVMGNEGKLEAVNSYDNSFLSFGIMQWTAGQRGDKGELGAFLNRLQTMDAATFSALFGRYGLGASAATGAMYGTLSLDGKALLTASQKAVLRSPEWAYRFWRAGHDPVVRHCQIVHAGSRFAFFSGAVIQGRPVSEWQTSELGMAMLLDQHVNRPAHVPGTLDAALAALLGAGALPADPAQWTDADEDRLIDKYVALRAGTSMTNSTKRAEHLFDLAHAGKLSTVRGSFK
;
A
#
# COMPACT_ATOMS: atom_id res chain seq x y z
N MET A 1 1.51 -23.45 6.38
CA MET A 1 2.42 -24.26 7.20
C MET A 1 3.26 -23.28 7.99
N VAL A 2 3.26 -23.37 9.31
CA VAL A 2 4.05 -22.48 10.17
C VAL A 2 5.50 -22.97 10.16
N TYR A 3 6.44 -22.08 9.89
CA TYR A 3 7.87 -22.43 9.85
C TYR A 3 8.56 -22.29 11.21
N SER A 4 9.73 -22.89 11.35
CA SER A 4 10.45 -23.07 12.62
C SER A 4 10.99 -21.80 13.31
N LEU A 5 11.26 -20.70 12.59
CA LEU A 5 11.86 -19.49 13.18
C LEU A 5 10.82 -18.54 13.82
N THR A 6 9.78 -19.08 14.46
CA THR A 6 8.73 -18.27 15.12
C THR A 6 9.18 -17.60 16.43
N TRP A 7 10.40 -17.85 16.88
CA TRP A 7 10.98 -17.35 18.13
C TRP A 7 11.62 -15.96 18.04
N PHE A 8 11.67 -15.34 16.85
CA PHE A 8 12.25 -14.00 16.68
C PHE A 8 11.69 -12.95 17.65
N PRO A 9 10.36 -12.82 17.84
CA PRO A 9 9.78 -11.88 18.80
C PRO A 9 10.38 -12.07 20.20
N ASP A 10 10.36 -13.29 20.75
CA ASP A 10 10.88 -13.60 22.08
C ASP A 10 12.37 -13.26 22.24
N VAL A 11 13.17 -13.49 21.20
CA VAL A 11 14.60 -13.14 21.20
C VAL A 11 14.79 -11.63 21.23
N PHE A 12 14.06 -10.89 20.41
CA PHE A 12 14.15 -9.43 20.37
C PHE A 12 13.58 -8.78 21.63
N GLU A 13 12.51 -9.31 22.20
CA GLU A 13 11.94 -8.85 23.47
C GLU A 13 12.93 -9.03 24.62
N ARG A 14 13.51 -10.24 24.78
CA ARG A 14 14.52 -10.50 25.82
C ARG A 14 15.76 -9.63 25.66
N ALA A 15 16.11 -9.29 24.42
CA ALA A 15 17.22 -8.40 24.11
C ALA A 15 16.85 -6.92 24.22
N ASN A 16 15.59 -6.57 24.52
CA ASN A 16 15.07 -5.21 24.53
C ASN A 16 15.37 -4.49 23.20
N LEU A 17 14.96 -5.10 22.09
CA LEU A 17 15.12 -4.59 20.73
C LEU A 17 13.77 -4.22 20.12
N LYS A 18 13.76 -3.18 19.28
CA LYS A 18 12.58 -2.81 18.49
C LYS A 18 12.38 -3.84 17.39
N TYR A 19 11.16 -4.36 17.25
CA TYR A 19 10.82 -5.21 16.12
C TYR A 19 9.38 -4.96 15.64
N SER A 20 9.12 -5.35 14.39
CA SER A 20 7.80 -5.31 13.75
C SER A 20 7.58 -6.62 12.99
N GLU A 21 6.44 -7.26 13.21
CA GLU A 21 6.04 -8.47 12.50
C GLU A 21 5.39 -8.12 11.15
N CYS A 22 5.97 -8.56 10.03
CA CYS A 22 5.34 -8.38 8.72
C CYS A 22 4.16 -9.33 8.55
N THR A 23 3.09 -8.90 7.87
CA THR A 23 1.92 -9.76 7.62
C THR A 23 2.34 -11.14 7.10
N ASP A 24 1.78 -12.21 7.67
CA ASP A 24 2.01 -13.61 7.28
C ASP A 24 3.48 -14.11 7.39
N TRP A 25 4.34 -13.43 8.14
CA TRP A 25 5.76 -13.83 8.29
C TRP A 25 5.95 -15.26 8.80
N ARG A 26 5.06 -15.73 9.69
CA ARG A 26 5.09 -17.09 10.27
C ARG A 26 4.93 -18.20 9.22
N ASN A 27 4.25 -17.92 8.10
CA ASN A 27 4.06 -18.86 6.99
C ASN A 27 4.91 -18.49 5.76
N ARG A 28 5.79 -17.50 5.83
CA ARG A 28 6.62 -17.05 4.71
C ARG A 28 7.99 -17.74 4.74
N GLY A 29 8.38 -18.30 3.59
CA GLY A 29 9.63 -19.03 3.39
C GLY A 29 9.61 -19.83 2.09
N ARG A 30 10.78 -20.28 1.62
CA ARG A 30 10.95 -21.15 0.44
C ARG A 30 11.18 -22.62 0.82
N GLY A 31 10.84 -22.98 2.05
CA GLY A 31 11.10 -24.26 2.66
C GLY A 31 11.46 -24.09 4.13
N GLU A 32 11.55 -25.20 4.86
CA GLU A 32 11.99 -25.13 6.25
C GLU A 32 13.44 -24.69 6.38
N MET A 33 13.73 -24.02 7.49
CA MET A 33 15.08 -23.67 7.86
C MET A 33 15.84 -24.91 8.32
N GLY A 34 17.10 -25.05 7.88
CA GLY A 34 17.99 -26.07 8.41
C GLY A 34 18.52 -25.70 9.79
N LEU A 35 19.53 -26.44 10.27
CA LEU A 35 20.24 -26.08 11.49
C LEU A 35 20.87 -24.69 11.33
N VAL A 36 20.39 -23.73 12.12
CA VAL A 36 20.94 -22.37 12.14
C VAL A 36 22.33 -22.40 12.77
N ARG A 37 23.33 -21.99 12.00
CA ARG A 37 24.75 -21.96 12.39
C ARG A 37 25.21 -20.57 12.79
N GLY A 38 24.53 -19.52 12.33
CA GLY A 38 24.90 -18.13 12.60
C GLY A 38 24.07 -17.12 11.81
N VAL A 39 24.65 -15.94 11.58
CA VAL A 39 24.00 -14.81 10.90
C VAL A 39 24.84 -14.35 9.70
N MET A 40 24.18 -14.02 8.59
CA MET A 40 24.79 -13.39 7.43
C MET A 40 24.22 -11.98 7.26
N ILE A 41 25.10 -10.99 7.18
CA ILE A 41 24.72 -9.58 7.06
C ILE A 41 24.87 -9.09 5.63
N HIS A 42 23.88 -8.32 5.19
CA HIS A 42 23.77 -7.69 3.88
C HIS A 42 23.47 -6.20 4.04
N HIS A 43 23.64 -5.42 2.97
CA HIS A 43 22.98 -4.13 2.84
C HIS A 43 22.02 -4.14 1.66
N THR A 44 20.96 -3.32 1.75
CA THR A 44 19.87 -3.36 0.75
C THR A 44 20.23 -2.77 -0.61
N ALA A 45 21.22 -1.86 -0.66
CA ALA A 45 21.46 -0.98 -1.81
C ALA A 45 20.18 -0.20 -2.20
N GLY A 46 19.37 0.13 -1.19
CA GLY A 46 18.04 0.72 -1.32
C GLY A 46 18.06 2.25 -1.38
N ALA A 47 16.88 2.85 -1.25
CA ALA A 47 16.78 4.31 -1.29
C ALA A 47 17.47 4.97 -0.09
N ARG A 48 18.07 6.15 -0.32
CA ARG A 48 18.70 6.97 0.73
C ARG A 48 17.71 7.54 1.74
N LYS A 49 16.45 7.66 1.33
CA LYS A 49 15.36 8.25 2.11
C LYS A 49 14.50 7.13 2.70
N TYR A 50 13.86 7.39 3.83
CA TYR A 50 12.93 6.50 4.56
C TYR A 50 13.60 5.39 5.39
N ASN A 51 12.82 4.80 6.30
CA ASN A 51 13.35 3.88 7.32
C ASN A 51 13.70 2.49 6.76
N MET A 52 12.80 1.91 5.96
CA MET A 52 12.93 0.58 5.37
C MET A 52 12.21 0.52 4.00
N PRO A 53 12.57 1.39 3.03
CA PRO A 53 11.97 1.39 1.69
C PRO A 53 12.13 0.04 0.96
N SER A 54 13.12 -0.78 1.33
CA SER A 54 13.37 -2.07 0.70
C SER A 54 12.44 -3.19 1.17
N LEU A 55 11.55 -2.95 2.15
CA LEU A 55 10.78 -4.00 2.81
C LEU A 55 9.93 -4.85 1.85
N ASP A 56 9.23 -4.23 0.91
CA ASP A 56 8.37 -4.94 -0.05
C ASP A 56 9.19 -5.81 -1.01
N LEU A 57 10.35 -5.30 -1.46
CA LEU A 57 11.32 -6.04 -2.28
C LEU A 57 11.84 -7.27 -1.52
N LEU A 58 12.19 -7.11 -0.24
CA LEU A 58 12.66 -8.23 0.58
C LEU A 58 11.58 -9.29 0.80
N MET A 59 10.32 -8.89 0.93
CA MET A 59 9.18 -9.80 1.10
C MET A 59 8.84 -10.56 -0.18
N LYS A 60 8.75 -9.85 -1.31
CA LYS A 60 8.25 -10.40 -2.59
C LYS A 60 9.34 -10.97 -3.48
N GLY A 61 10.56 -10.45 -3.35
CA GLY A 61 11.66 -10.71 -4.26
C GLY A 61 11.68 -9.78 -5.45
N ARG A 62 12.56 -10.13 -6.38
CA ARG A 62 12.79 -9.46 -7.66
C ARG A 62 12.46 -10.41 -8.82
N SER A 63 12.44 -9.89 -10.03
CA SER A 63 12.01 -10.66 -11.23
C SER A 63 12.83 -11.93 -11.46
N ASP A 64 14.13 -11.90 -11.16
CA ASP A 64 15.06 -13.02 -11.30
C ASP A 64 15.19 -13.90 -10.05
N LEU A 65 14.67 -13.44 -8.89
CA LEU A 65 14.79 -14.16 -7.62
C LEU A 65 13.57 -13.93 -6.73
N SER A 66 12.74 -14.95 -6.61
CA SER A 66 11.56 -14.90 -5.74
C SER A 66 11.95 -14.74 -4.27
N GLY A 67 11.15 -13.95 -3.56
CA GLY A 67 11.29 -13.74 -2.11
C GLY A 67 10.81 -14.93 -1.28
N PRO A 68 10.98 -14.88 0.05
CA PRO A 68 11.66 -13.81 0.78
C PRO A 68 13.17 -13.77 0.49
N LEU A 69 13.74 -12.56 0.38
CA LEU A 69 15.17 -12.33 0.16
C LEU A 69 15.96 -12.23 1.47
N ALA A 70 15.29 -12.17 2.61
CA ALA A 70 15.90 -12.27 3.95
C ALA A 70 14.84 -12.69 4.97
N GLN A 71 15.29 -13.21 6.12
CA GLN A 71 14.40 -13.44 7.26
C GLN A 71 14.12 -12.13 8.00
N LEU A 72 15.10 -11.22 8.05
CA LEU A 72 15.04 -9.97 8.79
C LEU A 72 15.47 -8.79 7.91
N GLY A 73 14.74 -7.68 8.02
CA GLY A 73 15.20 -6.35 7.59
C GLY A 73 15.53 -5.49 8.81
N LEU A 74 16.53 -4.62 8.72
CA LEU A 74 16.87 -3.67 9.79
C LEU A 74 16.77 -2.24 9.29
N GLY A 75 15.73 -1.53 9.75
CA GLY A 75 15.50 -0.15 9.39
C GLY A 75 16.53 0.81 9.99
N ARG A 76 16.66 1.99 9.38
CA ARG A 76 17.60 3.05 9.81
C ARG A 76 17.38 3.54 11.25
N ASP A 77 16.21 3.30 11.82
CA ASP A 77 15.85 3.62 13.22
C ASP A 77 16.15 2.52 14.24
N GLY A 78 16.75 1.41 13.78
CA GLY A 78 17.08 0.24 14.61
C GLY A 78 15.92 -0.75 14.81
N THR A 79 14.83 -0.65 14.05
CA THR A 79 13.72 -1.62 14.09
C THR A 79 14.00 -2.84 13.23
N PHE A 80 13.92 -4.03 13.82
CA PHE A 80 13.94 -5.30 13.10
C PHE A 80 12.56 -5.63 12.50
N TYR A 81 12.46 -5.71 11.18
CA TYR A 81 11.28 -6.21 10.48
C TYR A 81 11.38 -7.72 10.30
N ILE A 82 10.47 -8.48 10.89
CA ILE A 82 10.42 -9.95 10.79
C ILE A 82 9.65 -10.32 9.52
N ILE A 83 10.39 -10.75 8.50
CA ILE A 83 9.86 -10.97 7.15
C ILE A 83 9.41 -12.42 6.96
N ALA A 84 10.20 -13.38 7.44
CA ALA A 84 9.99 -14.81 7.18
C ALA A 84 10.45 -15.68 8.34
N ALA A 85 9.64 -16.68 8.68
CA ALA A 85 9.98 -17.73 9.63
C ALA A 85 10.66 -18.95 8.97
N GLY A 86 10.63 -19.05 7.63
CA GLY A 86 11.27 -20.14 6.88
C GLY A 86 12.56 -19.71 6.16
N ARG A 87 13.10 -20.62 5.34
CA ARG A 87 14.30 -20.39 4.53
C ARG A 87 14.11 -19.21 3.56
N ALA A 88 15.02 -18.25 3.57
CA ALA A 88 15.07 -17.15 2.60
C ALA A 88 16.14 -17.36 1.51
N ASN A 89 16.06 -16.59 0.42
CA ASN A 89 17.00 -16.62 -0.70
C ASN A 89 17.97 -15.42 -0.63
N HIS A 90 18.93 -15.45 0.30
CA HIS A 90 19.84 -14.31 0.55
C HIS A 90 21.32 -14.59 0.20
N ALA A 91 21.81 -15.81 0.41
CA ALA A 91 23.23 -16.14 0.34
C ALA A 91 23.72 -16.47 -1.09
N GLY A 92 23.04 -17.37 -1.81
CA GLY A 92 23.56 -17.93 -3.06
C GLY A 92 24.84 -18.76 -2.85
N GLU A 93 25.67 -18.86 -3.90
CA GLU A 93 26.94 -19.62 -3.87
C GLU A 93 28.02 -18.93 -3.04
N GLY A 94 28.72 -19.70 -2.20
CA GLY A 94 29.80 -19.20 -1.36
C GLY A 94 30.19 -20.22 -0.28
N LYS A 95 31.07 -19.81 0.63
CA LYS A 95 31.57 -20.64 1.73
C LYS A 95 32.01 -19.78 2.91
N TRP A 96 31.53 -20.11 4.11
CA TRP A 96 32.06 -19.55 5.36
C TRP A 96 32.31 -20.67 6.37
N ARG A 97 33.54 -20.77 6.89
CA ARG A 97 33.94 -21.78 7.89
C ARG A 97 33.51 -23.21 7.51
N GLY A 98 33.69 -23.56 6.24
CA GLY A 98 33.33 -24.89 5.72
C GLY A 98 31.87 -25.06 5.29
N ILE A 99 30.99 -24.10 5.59
CA ILE A 99 29.56 -24.19 5.27
C ILE A 99 29.29 -23.54 3.90
N THR A 100 28.72 -24.31 2.98
CA THR A 100 28.32 -23.88 1.62
C THR A 100 26.80 -23.77 1.45
N SER A 101 26.03 -24.18 2.45
CA SER A 101 24.56 -24.16 2.46
C SER A 101 23.99 -22.85 3.03
N GLY A 102 24.48 -21.71 2.56
CA GLY A 102 24.24 -20.38 3.14
C GLY A 102 22.77 -20.09 3.49
N ASN A 103 21.87 -20.23 2.52
CA ASN A 103 20.42 -19.98 2.69
C ASN A 103 19.77 -20.84 3.78
N SER A 104 20.29 -22.06 4.02
CA SER A 104 19.71 -23.02 4.97
C SER A 104 20.45 -23.07 6.31
N SER A 105 21.54 -22.32 6.45
CA SER A 105 22.43 -22.38 7.61
C SER A 105 22.65 -21.04 8.29
N PHE A 106 22.33 -19.92 7.64
CA PHE A 106 22.46 -18.60 8.24
C PHE A 106 21.13 -17.86 8.20
N ILE A 107 20.86 -17.06 9.23
CA ILE A 107 19.78 -16.08 9.19
C ILE A 107 20.29 -14.86 8.40
N GLY A 108 19.59 -14.48 7.33
CA GLY A 108 19.89 -13.28 6.55
C GLY A 108 19.29 -12.03 7.20
N ILE A 109 20.13 -11.01 7.42
CA ILE A 109 19.73 -9.68 7.86
C ILE A 109 20.11 -8.66 6.78
N GLU A 110 19.10 -8.00 6.22
CA GLU A 110 19.25 -6.91 5.26
C GLU A 110 19.20 -5.56 5.96
N VAL A 111 20.33 -4.86 6.02
CA VAL A 111 20.47 -3.57 6.72
C VAL A 111 20.20 -2.44 5.73
N GLU A 112 19.18 -1.62 5.99
CA GLU A 112 18.77 -0.58 5.05
C GLU A 112 19.85 0.49 4.87
N ASN A 113 20.37 0.59 3.64
CA ASN A 113 21.41 1.53 3.25
C ASN A 113 21.56 1.57 1.72
N ALA A 114 22.03 2.70 1.18
CA ALA A 114 22.26 2.85 -0.26
C ALA A 114 23.44 2.01 -0.80
N GLY A 115 24.26 1.43 0.07
CA GLY A 115 25.39 0.59 -0.33
C GLY A 115 26.57 1.39 -0.86
N THR A 116 26.69 2.66 -0.48
CA THR A 116 27.75 3.59 -0.91
C THR A 116 28.45 4.20 0.32
N GLU A 117 29.73 4.58 0.17
CA GLU A 117 30.53 5.12 1.29
C GLU A 117 29.99 6.45 1.85
N ASP A 118 29.22 7.20 1.07
CA ASP A 118 28.63 8.48 1.42
C ASP A 118 27.24 8.39 2.10
N ASP A 119 26.72 7.18 2.33
CA ASP A 119 25.50 6.94 3.13
C ASP A 119 25.89 6.25 4.45
N PRO A 120 26.26 6.98 5.52
CA PRO A 120 26.64 6.39 6.79
C PRO A 120 25.43 5.72 7.47
N TYR A 121 25.67 4.57 8.10
CA TYR A 121 24.67 3.89 8.92
C TYR A 121 24.47 4.67 10.23
N PRO A 122 23.22 5.01 10.62
CA PRO A 122 22.97 5.64 11.91
C PRO A 122 23.46 4.78 13.08
N ASP A 123 23.98 5.41 14.14
CA ASP A 123 24.48 4.71 15.33
C ASP A 123 23.42 3.79 15.96
N VAL A 124 22.17 4.24 15.97
CA VAL A 124 21.03 3.46 16.50
C VAL A 124 20.78 2.18 15.68
N GLN A 125 20.98 2.23 14.36
CA GLN A 125 20.87 1.08 13.47
C GLN A 125 22.00 0.09 13.75
N MET A 126 23.24 0.57 13.81
CA MET A 126 24.40 -0.28 14.05
C MET A 126 24.41 -0.89 15.46
N GLU A 127 23.94 -0.15 16.46
CA GLU A 127 23.79 -0.67 17.81
C GLU A 127 22.72 -1.76 17.90
N ALA A 128 21.54 -1.52 17.29
CA ALA A 128 20.50 -2.53 17.18
C ALA A 128 21.00 -3.79 16.45
N LEU A 129 21.77 -3.62 15.37
CA LEU A 129 22.36 -4.72 14.62
C LEU A 129 23.28 -5.58 15.50
N ARG A 130 24.27 -4.97 16.18
CA ARG A 130 25.22 -5.69 17.04
C ARG A 130 24.50 -6.48 18.14
N ARG A 131 23.56 -5.85 18.82
CA ARG A 131 22.77 -6.46 19.90
C ARG A 131 21.82 -7.55 19.39
N GLY A 132 21.16 -7.34 18.25
CA GLY A 132 20.28 -8.32 17.63
C GLY A 132 21.03 -9.57 17.17
N VAL A 133 22.20 -9.38 16.56
CA VAL A 133 23.08 -10.49 16.19
C VAL A 133 23.54 -11.25 17.42
N ALA A 134 24.02 -10.58 18.47
CA ALA A 134 24.42 -11.24 19.72
C ALA A 134 23.26 -12.04 20.36
N ALA A 135 22.05 -11.47 20.38
CA ALA A 135 20.86 -12.13 20.92
C ALA A 135 20.48 -13.39 20.12
N ILE A 136 20.53 -13.32 18.78
CA ILE A 136 20.28 -14.47 17.90
C ILE A 136 21.33 -15.55 18.13
N LEU A 137 22.61 -15.20 18.14
CA LEU A 137 23.71 -16.16 18.36
C LEU A 137 23.58 -16.85 19.72
N LYS A 138 23.30 -16.09 20.78
CA LYS A 138 23.05 -16.64 22.11
C LYS A 138 21.86 -17.62 22.11
N HIS A 139 20.77 -17.28 21.42
CA HIS A 139 19.60 -18.14 21.32
C HIS A 139 19.90 -19.46 20.59
N VAL A 140 20.69 -19.42 19.51
CA VAL A 140 21.03 -20.61 18.71
C VAL A 140 22.29 -21.35 19.20
N GLY A 141 22.93 -20.87 20.27
CA GLY A 141 24.15 -21.47 20.83
C GLY A 141 25.39 -21.33 19.93
N ALA A 142 25.50 -20.24 19.18
CA ALA A 142 26.61 -19.97 18.27
C ALA A 142 27.56 -18.88 18.81
N GLU A 143 28.82 -18.92 18.36
CA GLU A 143 29.84 -17.93 18.71
C GLU A 143 29.88 -16.77 17.69
N ALA A 144 30.46 -15.63 18.07
CA ALA A 144 30.61 -14.45 17.20
C ALA A 144 31.34 -14.75 15.88
N SER A 145 32.20 -15.78 15.86
CA SER A 145 32.89 -16.24 14.66
C SER A 145 31.95 -16.75 13.55
N MET A 146 30.69 -17.06 13.90
CA MET A 146 29.65 -17.50 12.98
C MET A 146 28.85 -16.36 12.36
N VAL A 147 29.29 -15.11 12.54
CA VAL A 147 28.78 -13.95 11.80
C VAL A 147 29.69 -13.67 10.61
N CYS A 148 29.11 -13.56 9.42
CA CYS A 148 29.84 -13.17 8.22
C CYS A 148 29.10 -12.08 7.44
N GLY A 149 29.86 -11.24 6.75
CA GLY A 149 29.31 -10.40 5.69
C GLY A 149 29.08 -11.21 4.41
N HIS A 150 28.18 -10.78 3.54
CA HIS A 150 27.99 -11.45 2.24
C HIS A 150 29.30 -11.50 1.43
N LYS A 151 30.12 -10.46 1.52
CA LYS A 151 31.47 -10.36 0.94
C LYS A 151 32.45 -11.40 1.49
N GLU A 152 32.31 -11.82 2.74
CA GLU A 152 33.18 -12.87 3.31
C GLU A 152 32.72 -14.27 2.91
N TYR A 153 31.41 -14.45 2.72
CA TYR A 153 30.84 -15.70 2.24
C TYR A 153 31.05 -15.89 0.72
N ALA A 154 30.96 -14.82 -0.07
CA ALA A 154 31.03 -14.83 -1.54
C ALA A 154 31.96 -13.73 -2.09
N PRO A 155 33.28 -13.79 -1.82
CA PRO A 155 34.23 -12.69 -2.05
C PRO A 155 34.35 -12.23 -3.50
N ASN A 156 34.15 -13.12 -4.47
CA ASN A 156 34.26 -12.77 -5.90
C ASN A 156 32.94 -12.25 -6.50
N ARG A 157 31.86 -12.19 -5.71
CA ARG A 157 30.50 -11.88 -6.20
C ARG A 157 29.85 -10.74 -5.43
N LYS A 158 30.28 -10.47 -4.21
CA LYS A 158 29.58 -9.62 -3.25
C LYS A 158 30.54 -8.69 -2.52
N ILE A 159 30.10 -7.47 -2.30
CA ILE A 159 30.87 -6.40 -1.64
C ILE A 159 30.31 -6.01 -0.27
N ASP A 160 29.09 -6.47 0.03
CA ASP A 160 28.32 -6.06 1.20
C ASP A 160 28.59 -6.93 2.44
N PRO A 161 28.50 -6.37 3.65
CA PRO A 161 28.38 -4.95 3.98
C PRO A 161 29.74 -4.24 3.84
N LEU A 162 29.76 -2.91 3.79
CA LEU A 162 30.99 -2.15 3.48
C LEU A 162 31.98 -2.08 4.67
N TRP A 163 31.54 -2.26 5.92
CA TRP A 163 32.40 -2.13 7.10
C TRP A 163 33.29 -3.35 7.37
N ASP A 164 34.23 -3.19 8.30
CA ASP A 164 35.12 -4.26 8.78
C ASP A 164 34.35 -5.27 9.64
N MET A 165 34.21 -6.48 9.11
CA MET A 165 33.50 -7.57 9.78
C MET A 165 34.29 -8.19 10.94
N ALA A 166 35.62 -8.06 10.99
CA ALA A 166 36.41 -8.52 12.12
C ALA A 166 36.10 -7.66 13.36
N LYS A 167 36.14 -6.33 13.23
CA LYS A 167 35.73 -5.40 14.29
C LYS A 167 34.26 -5.57 14.68
N PHE A 168 33.38 -5.83 13.71
CA PHE A 168 31.98 -6.13 14.01
C PHE A 168 31.85 -7.38 14.90
N ARG A 169 32.57 -8.46 14.57
CA ARG A 169 32.61 -9.69 15.38
C ARG A 169 33.20 -9.47 16.76
N GLU A 170 34.22 -8.63 16.92
CA GLU A 170 34.77 -8.27 18.24
C GLU A 170 33.71 -7.62 19.13
N HIS A 171 32.94 -6.66 18.60
CA HIS A 171 31.83 -6.06 19.36
C HIS A 171 30.74 -7.07 19.71
N VAL A 172 30.38 -7.97 18.78
CA VAL A 172 29.41 -9.03 19.06
C VAL A 172 29.94 -10.00 20.11
N ALA A 173 31.21 -10.39 20.06
CA ALA A 173 31.85 -11.25 21.05
C ALA A 173 31.84 -10.59 22.45
N ALA A 174 32.12 -9.29 22.53
CA ALA A 174 32.02 -8.54 23.77
C ALA A 174 30.59 -8.57 24.33
N LEU A 175 29.57 -8.40 23.49
CA LEU A 175 28.17 -8.50 23.89
C LEU A 175 27.74 -9.92 24.30
N LEU A 176 28.35 -10.97 23.75
CA LEU A 176 28.11 -12.36 24.15
C LEU A 176 28.76 -12.70 25.50
N GLY A 177 29.97 -12.18 25.74
CA GLY A 177 30.75 -12.43 26.95
C GLY A 177 30.37 -11.58 28.17
N ALA A 178 29.74 -10.42 27.96
CA ALA A 178 29.23 -9.57 29.04
C ALA A 178 27.78 -9.91 29.40
N ALA A 179 27.41 -9.69 30.67
CA ALA A 179 26.02 -9.39 30.98
C ALA A 179 25.70 -8.08 30.26
N VAL A 180 25.06 -8.17 29.10
CA VAL A 180 24.65 -7.04 28.27
C VAL A 180 24.06 -5.98 29.19
N PRO A 181 24.68 -4.79 29.35
CA PRO A 181 24.02 -3.69 30.01
C PRO A 181 22.68 -3.56 29.29
N PRO A 182 21.54 -3.49 30.01
CA PRO A 182 20.26 -3.30 29.34
C PRO A 182 20.50 -2.14 28.36
N ALA A 183 20.25 -2.34 27.05
CA ALA A 183 20.20 -1.20 26.13
C ALA A 183 19.43 -0.15 26.88
N ILE A 184 19.92 1.09 26.92
CA ILE A 184 19.18 2.22 27.48
C ILE A 184 17.75 1.98 27.01
N PRO A 185 16.86 1.45 27.88
CA PRO A 185 15.55 1.12 27.39
C PRO A 185 15.05 2.47 26.96
N ILE A 186 14.13 2.55 26.01
CA ILE A 186 13.16 3.60 26.23
C ILE A 186 12.53 3.15 27.56
N PRO A 187 12.85 3.78 28.71
CA PRO A 187 12.40 3.31 30.01
C PRO A 187 10.94 2.95 29.90
N ALA A 188 10.60 1.71 30.28
CA ALA A 188 9.23 1.22 30.18
C ALA A 188 8.26 2.20 30.84
N ILE A 189 8.78 2.97 31.80
CA ILE A 189 8.15 4.03 32.53
C ILE A 189 9.14 5.22 32.66
N ASP A 190 8.68 6.46 32.44
CA ASP A 190 9.48 7.68 32.62
C ASP A 190 9.64 8.10 34.10
N ALA A 191 10.37 9.20 34.35
CA ALA A 191 10.65 9.68 35.71
C ALA A 191 9.41 10.07 36.55
N ILE A 192 8.24 10.22 35.92
CA ILE A 192 6.96 10.53 36.59
C ILE A 192 5.92 9.42 36.38
N LEU A 193 6.38 8.19 36.17
CA LEU A 193 5.57 6.99 36.08
C LEU A 193 4.70 6.83 34.81
N ARG A 194 5.02 7.50 33.68
CA ARG A 194 4.32 7.30 32.39
C ARG A 194 4.93 6.20 31.54
N PRO A 195 4.15 5.27 30.97
CA PRO A 195 4.67 4.16 30.19
C PRO A 195 5.22 4.61 28.84
N THR A 196 6.10 3.78 28.26
CA THR A 196 6.46 3.88 26.85
C THR A 196 5.29 3.45 25.97
N LEU A 197 4.90 4.28 25.00
CA LEU A 197 3.76 4.02 24.11
C LEU A 197 4.22 3.76 22.67
N ARG A 198 3.53 2.84 21.98
CA ARG A 198 3.76 2.46 20.57
C ARG A 198 2.46 1.97 19.91
N ARG A 199 2.45 1.77 18.59
CA ARG A 199 1.29 1.20 17.87
C ARG A 199 0.77 -0.06 18.57
N GLY A 200 -0.55 -0.13 18.74
CA GLY A 200 -1.23 -1.20 19.47
C GLY A 200 -1.39 -0.96 20.98
N ALA A 201 -0.67 0.00 21.57
CA ALA A 201 -0.88 0.38 22.97
C ALA A 201 -2.28 0.93 23.20
N ARG A 202 -2.82 0.72 24.40
CA ARG A 202 -4.15 1.20 24.80
C ARG A 202 -4.16 1.77 26.21
N GLY A 203 -5.15 2.60 26.53
CA GLY A 203 -5.42 3.09 27.87
C GLY A 203 -5.14 4.58 28.08
N PRO A 204 -5.19 5.04 29.34
CA PRO A 204 -5.28 6.47 29.66
C PRO A 204 -4.06 7.28 29.23
N PHE A 205 -2.85 6.68 29.22
CA PHE A 205 -1.65 7.35 28.74
C PHE A 205 -1.64 7.56 27.22
N VAL A 206 -2.31 6.68 26.47
CA VAL A 206 -2.52 6.90 25.03
C VAL A 206 -3.49 8.05 24.80
N SER A 207 -4.55 8.15 25.61
CA SER A 207 -5.44 9.31 25.57
C SER A 207 -4.70 10.61 25.90
N GLN A 208 -3.83 10.58 26.92
CA GLN A 208 -2.98 11.72 27.27
C GLN A 208 -2.03 12.11 26.13
N LEU A 209 -1.35 11.14 25.52
CA LEU A 209 -0.50 11.36 24.36
C LEU A 209 -1.28 12.03 23.22
N GLN A 210 -2.44 11.47 22.88
CA GLN A 210 -3.30 11.96 21.81
C GLN A 210 -3.70 13.41 22.06
N ALA A 211 -4.08 13.75 23.29
CA ALA A 211 -4.37 15.13 23.68
C ALA A 211 -3.14 16.05 23.51
N LEU A 212 -1.95 15.61 23.93
CA LEU A 212 -0.71 16.40 23.82
C LEU A 212 -0.23 16.57 22.37
N LEU A 213 -0.56 15.62 21.48
CA LEU A 213 -0.34 15.72 20.04
C LEU A 213 -1.41 16.53 19.30
N GLY A 214 -2.41 17.06 20.02
CA GLY A 214 -3.50 17.85 19.43
C GLY A 214 -4.58 17.03 18.72
N ILE A 215 -4.70 15.73 19.03
CA ILE A 215 -5.78 14.86 18.54
C ILE A 215 -7.05 15.15 19.36
N ALA A 216 -8.08 15.69 18.72
CA ALA A 216 -9.23 16.28 19.42
C ALA A 216 -10.12 15.29 20.17
N GLN A 217 -10.11 14.00 19.81
CA GLN A 217 -10.85 12.96 20.53
C GLN A 217 -9.90 11.81 20.92
N PRO A 218 -9.28 11.89 22.09
CA PRO A 218 -8.39 10.84 22.56
C PRO A 218 -9.13 9.51 22.79
N THR A 219 -9.00 8.59 21.84
CA THR A 219 -9.64 7.26 21.87
C THR A 219 -9.01 6.32 22.89
N GLY A 220 -7.81 6.64 23.37
CA GLY A 220 -7.02 5.74 24.20
C GLY A 220 -6.47 4.55 23.43
N ASN A 221 -6.58 4.52 22.10
CA ASN A 221 -6.04 3.46 21.24
C ASN A 221 -4.95 4.03 20.33
N PHE A 222 -3.73 3.48 20.42
CA PHE A 222 -2.58 3.94 19.66
C PHE A 222 -2.62 3.29 18.27
N GLY A 223 -3.37 3.92 17.36
CA GLY A 223 -3.51 3.52 15.97
C GLY A 223 -2.58 4.29 15.02
N PRO A 224 -2.70 4.04 13.70
CA PRO A 224 -1.87 4.67 12.67
C PRO A 224 -1.87 6.21 12.70
N VAL A 225 -3.03 6.82 12.98
CA VAL A 225 -3.19 8.28 13.11
C VAL A 225 -2.35 8.85 14.25
N THR A 226 -2.39 8.19 15.41
CA THR A 226 -1.60 8.60 16.59
C THR A 226 -0.11 8.49 16.30
N GLU A 227 0.30 7.44 15.57
CA GLU A 227 1.68 7.27 15.16
C GLU A 227 2.15 8.33 14.15
N ALA A 228 1.33 8.66 13.15
CA ALA A 228 1.66 9.66 12.15
C ALA A 228 1.88 11.04 12.79
N ARG A 229 0.95 11.48 13.64
CA ARG A 229 1.05 12.74 14.40
C ARG A 229 2.25 12.73 15.35
N LEU A 230 2.55 11.59 15.96
CA LEU A 230 3.72 11.46 16.81
C LEU A 230 5.03 11.61 16.03
N ARG A 231 5.15 10.97 14.86
CA ARG A 231 6.34 11.06 14.02
C ARG A 231 6.56 12.47 13.49
N GLU A 232 5.48 13.19 13.18
CA GLU A 232 5.55 14.61 12.82
C GLU A 232 6.03 15.48 13.98
N TYR A 233 5.45 15.30 15.16
CA TYR A 233 5.86 15.98 16.38
C TYR A 233 7.35 15.74 16.69
N GLN A 234 7.80 14.48 16.60
CA GLN A 234 9.20 14.11 16.82
C GLN A 234 10.14 14.81 15.82
N ARG A 235 9.78 14.82 14.53
CA ARG A 235 10.54 15.50 13.48
C ARG A 235 10.67 17.00 13.75
N GLY A 236 9.56 17.66 14.10
CA GLY A 236 9.54 19.10 14.40
C GLY A 236 10.34 19.49 15.65
N ARG A 237 10.74 18.52 16.48
CA ARG A 237 11.51 18.72 17.71
C ARG A 237 12.94 18.19 17.65
N GLY A 238 13.42 17.80 16.46
CA GLY A 238 14.75 17.22 16.29
C GLY A 238 14.92 15.85 16.96
N LEU A 239 13.81 15.16 17.26
CA LEU A 239 13.83 13.77 17.69
C LEU A 239 13.83 12.85 16.47
N VAL A 240 14.28 11.61 16.69
CA VAL A 240 14.10 10.52 15.72
C VAL A 240 12.59 10.26 15.58
N PRO A 241 12.00 10.35 14.37
CA PRO A 241 10.56 10.18 14.16
C PRO A 241 10.19 8.70 14.09
N ASP A 242 10.43 7.96 15.17
CA ASP A 242 10.30 6.50 15.28
C ASP A 242 8.88 6.03 15.66
N GLY A 243 7.95 6.94 15.95
CA GLY A 243 6.57 6.60 16.30
C GLY A 243 6.44 5.97 17.68
N ILE A 244 7.43 6.13 18.56
CA ILE A 244 7.44 5.62 19.93
C ILE A 244 7.54 6.78 20.93
N VAL A 245 6.66 6.77 21.93
CA VAL A 245 6.69 7.77 23.01
C VAL A 245 7.53 7.24 24.15
N GLY A 246 8.77 7.70 24.19
CA GLY A 246 9.69 7.47 25.30
C GLY A 246 9.88 8.68 26.21
N PRO A 247 10.71 8.61 27.27
CA PRO A 247 10.96 9.74 28.17
C PRO A 247 11.48 11.00 27.48
N LYS A 248 12.25 10.88 26.39
CA LYS A 248 12.67 12.05 25.60
C LYS A 248 11.48 12.71 24.90
N THR A 249 10.59 11.89 24.32
CA THR A 249 9.35 12.36 23.68
C THR A 249 8.38 12.93 24.72
N TRP A 250 8.17 12.24 25.84
CA TRP A 250 7.35 12.68 26.97
C TRP A 250 7.85 14.00 27.57
N ALA A 251 9.16 14.14 27.78
CA ALA A 251 9.74 15.36 28.34
C ALA A 251 9.51 16.60 27.46
N LEU A 252 9.46 16.43 26.14
CA LEU A 252 9.17 17.51 25.20
C LEU A 252 7.67 17.77 25.08
N LEU A 253 6.84 16.74 25.26
CA LEU A 253 5.37 16.86 25.25
C LEU A 253 4.85 17.58 26.50
N ASP A 254 5.58 17.56 27.62
CA ASP A 254 5.16 18.18 28.87
C ASP A 254 5.03 19.72 28.80
N PRO A 255 3.84 20.27 29.07
CA PRO A 255 3.62 21.72 29.10
C PRO A 255 4.47 22.43 30.18
N ALA A 256 4.75 21.77 31.30
CA ALA A 256 5.48 22.32 32.45
C ALA A 256 6.99 22.56 32.20
N ARG A 257 7.55 22.03 31.10
CA ARG A 257 8.96 22.20 30.73
C ARG A 257 9.20 23.14 29.55
N ARG A 258 8.17 23.87 29.09
CA ARG A 258 8.25 24.84 27.96
C ARG A 258 9.16 26.06 28.21
N GLY A 259 9.97 26.09 29.26
CA GLY A 259 10.81 27.25 29.66
C GLY A 259 12.31 27.00 29.86
N THR A 260 12.85 25.79 29.67
CA THR A 260 14.30 25.56 29.84
C THR A 260 14.90 24.87 28.62
N ALA A 261 15.57 25.65 27.76
CA ALA A 261 16.35 25.14 26.65
C ALA A 261 17.57 24.33 27.14
N PRO A 262 17.90 23.17 26.56
CA PRO A 262 19.21 22.55 26.72
C PRO A 262 20.26 23.25 25.83
N PRO A 263 21.56 23.18 26.17
CA PRO A 263 22.60 23.92 25.47
C PRO A 263 22.83 23.39 24.05
N SER A 264 22.89 24.34 23.11
CA SER A 264 23.32 24.15 21.74
C SER A 264 24.84 24.00 21.67
N THR A 265 25.33 22.86 21.19
CA THR A 265 26.72 22.73 20.70
C THR A 265 26.76 21.81 19.48
N ALA A 266 26.60 22.36 18.29
CA ALA A 266 27.36 22.00 17.08
C ALA A 266 27.07 23.03 15.97
N PRO A 267 28.08 23.40 15.17
CA PRO A 267 28.16 24.72 14.56
C PRO A 267 27.38 24.86 13.24
N ALA A 268 26.85 26.06 13.04
CA ALA A 268 26.28 26.54 11.80
C ALA A 268 27.37 26.79 10.75
N VAL A 269 27.17 26.27 9.53
CA VAL A 269 27.77 26.86 8.33
C VAL A 269 26.76 26.78 7.18
N SER A 270 26.34 27.94 6.71
CA SER A 270 25.68 28.22 5.42
C SER A 270 26.16 29.62 4.98
N PRO A 271 26.03 30.02 3.70
CA PRO A 271 26.28 29.32 2.44
C PRO A 271 27.25 30.14 1.56
N SER A 272 27.74 29.61 0.44
CA SER A 272 28.21 30.47 -0.66
C SER A 272 27.86 29.89 -2.01
N ASN A 273 27.16 30.71 -2.80
CA ASN A 273 26.84 30.50 -4.20
C ASN A 273 28.12 30.43 -5.05
N ALA A 274 28.12 29.54 -6.03
CA ALA A 274 28.71 29.77 -7.34
C ALA A 274 27.86 29.03 -8.39
N ALA A 275 27.30 29.81 -9.31
CA ALA A 275 26.61 29.33 -10.50
C ALA A 275 27.61 28.91 -11.59
N LEU A 276 27.05 28.21 -12.58
CA LEU A 276 27.56 27.75 -13.90
C LEU A 276 27.51 26.21 -13.95
N SER A 277 26.97 25.50 -14.94
CA SER A 277 26.08 25.74 -16.08
C SER A 277 25.98 24.38 -16.79
N ASP A 278 24.79 24.01 -17.27
CA ASP A 278 24.55 23.17 -18.45
C ASP A 278 25.11 21.72 -18.49
N VAL A 279 24.24 20.72 -18.29
CA VAL A 279 24.36 19.39 -18.94
C VAL A 279 22.96 18.84 -19.26
N SER A 280 22.79 18.60 -20.56
CA SER A 280 21.67 17.97 -21.28
C SER A 280 20.89 16.88 -20.54
N ALA A 281 19.55 16.95 -20.72
CA ALA A 281 18.61 15.87 -20.47
C ALA A 281 18.90 14.62 -21.32
N PRO A 282 18.72 13.39 -20.80
CA PRO A 282 18.72 12.21 -21.64
C PRO A 282 17.32 11.98 -22.25
N ALA A 283 17.37 11.87 -23.57
CA ALA A 283 16.42 11.34 -24.56
C ALA A 283 15.10 10.71 -24.06
N ALA A 284 14.00 11.24 -24.60
CA ALA A 284 12.69 10.62 -24.63
C ALA A 284 12.74 9.26 -25.35
N VAL A 285 12.24 8.23 -24.67
CA VAL A 285 11.84 6.96 -25.31
C VAL A 285 10.45 7.20 -25.93
N PRO A 286 10.19 6.82 -27.19
CA PRO A 286 8.92 7.13 -27.82
C PRO A 286 7.81 6.31 -27.15
N THR A 287 6.99 6.99 -26.35
CA THR A 287 5.79 6.44 -25.74
C THR A 287 4.63 7.02 -26.55
N THR A 288 4.19 6.32 -27.59
CA THR A 288 3.04 6.72 -28.40
C THR A 288 1.98 5.63 -28.39
N MET A 289 0.71 6.03 -28.51
CA MET A 289 -0.49 5.17 -28.60
C MET A 289 -0.33 3.93 -29.52
N ALA A 290 0.59 3.98 -30.48
CA ALA A 290 0.92 2.88 -31.38
C ALA A 290 1.36 1.59 -30.64
N ALA A 291 2.07 1.69 -29.50
CA ALA A 291 2.54 0.52 -28.75
C ALA A 291 1.42 -0.23 -28.00
N VAL A 292 0.35 0.45 -27.60
CA VAL A 292 -0.82 -0.18 -26.95
C VAL A 292 -1.82 -0.72 -27.98
N VAL A 293 -2.00 -0.03 -29.12
CA VAL A 293 -2.76 -0.57 -30.27
C VAL A 293 -2.16 -1.91 -30.73
N ALA A 294 -0.84 -2.06 -30.66
CA ALA A 294 -0.16 -3.33 -30.96
C ALA A 294 -0.56 -4.48 -30.01
N THR A 295 -0.93 -4.23 -28.75
CA THR A 295 -1.31 -5.29 -27.80
C THR A 295 -2.70 -5.87 -28.05
N LEU A 296 -3.71 -5.06 -28.36
CA LEU A 296 -5.05 -5.58 -28.67
C LEU A 296 -5.08 -6.35 -29.99
N ALA A 297 -4.28 -5.92 -30.96
CA ALA A 297 -4.12 -6.61 -32.24
C ALA A 297 -3.54 -8.03 -32.08
N THR A 298 -2.70 -8.25 -31.06
CA THR A 298 -2.14 -9.58 -30.74
C THR A 298 -3.09 -10.48 -29.94
N ILE A 299 -4.18 -9.93 -29.40
CA ILE A 299 -5.20 -10.72 -28.67
C ILE A 299 -6.31 -11.10 -29.66
N PRO A 300 -6.48 -12.41 -29.97
CA PRO A 300 -7.43 -12.86 -30.97
C PRO A 300 -8.84 -12.37 -30.69
N MET A 301 -9.57 -12.03 -31.74
CA MET A 301 -11.01 -11.82 -31.63
C MET A 301 -11.70 -13.17 -31.40
N ALA A 302 -12.72 -13.19 -30.55
CA ALA A 302 -13.62 -14.33 -30.49
C ALA A 302 -14.48 -14.32 -31.76
N ASP A 303 -14.26 -15.30 -32.63
CA ASP A 303 -15.16 -15.66 -33.71
C ASP A 303 -15.79 -16.98 -33.31
N ASP A 304 -17.03 -16.94 -32.81
CA ASP A 304 -17.70 -18.11 -32.25
C ASP A 304 -17.83 -19.28 -33.26
N ALA A 305 -17.67 -19.03 -34.57
CA ALA A 305 -17.74 -20.04 -35.62
C ALA A 305 -16.37 -20.63 -36.03
N GLN A 306 -15.27 -19.87 -35.93
CA GLN A 306 -13.95 -20.29 -36.43
C GLN A 306 -12.85 -20.36 -35.36
N HIS A 307 -12.98 -19.55 -34.31
CA HIS A 307 -11.99 -19.35 -33.26
C HIS A 307 -12.75 -19.24 -31.91
N PRO A 308 -13.30 -20.37 -31.41
CA PRO A 308 -14.20 -20.34 -30.26
C PRO A 308 -13.42 -20.13 -28.96
N VAL A 309 -14.04 -19.41 -28.03
CA VAL A 309 -13.64 -19.43 -26.63
C VAL A 309 -14.04 -20.80 -26.08
N THR A 310 -13.14 -21.45 -25.36
CA THR A 310 -13.40 -22.77 -24.78
C THR A 310 -13.26 -22.74 -23.27
N ALA A 311 -13.88 -23.70 -22.58
CA ALA A 311 -13.75 -23.83 -21.14
C ALA A 311 -13.85 -25.28 -20.68
N ASP A 312 -13.05 -25.63 -19.68
CA ASP A 312 -13.12 -26.90 -18.98
C ASP A 312 -13.78 -26.72 -17.58
N GLN A 313 -13.66 -27.71 -16.70
CA GLN A 313 -14.23 -27.66 -15.34
C GLN A 313 -13.56 -26.63 -14.42
N ARG A 314 -12.40 -26.10 -14.77
CA ARG A 314 -11.55 -25.22 -13.94
C ARG A 314 -11.22 -23.89 -14.61
N GLN A 315 -11.11 -23.84 -15.93
CA GLN A 315 -10.49 -22.72 -16.65
C GLN A 315 -11.22 -22.41 -17.96
N ALA A 316 -10.99 -21.19 -18.47
CA ALA A 316 -11.41 -20.76 -19.80
C ALA A 316 -10.21 -20.28 -20.61
N TYR A 317 -10.26 -20.57 -21.91
CA TYR A 317 -9.19 -20.36 -22.86
C TYR A 317 -9.70 -19.50 -24.01
N GLY A 318 -8.90 -18.51 -24.38
CA GLY A 318 -9.16 -17.68 -25.56
C GLY A 318 -8.97 -18.49 -26.84
N PRO A 319 -9.26 -17.87 -27.99
CA PRO A 319 -9.18 -18.56 -29.27
C PRO A 319 -7.76 -18.99 -29.71
N ASP A 320 -6.71 -18.43 -29.10
CA ASP A 320 -5.33 -18.89 -29.25
C ASP A 320 -4.99 -20.08 -28.32
N GLY A 321 -5.97 -20.64 -27.63
CA GLY A 321 -5.80 -21.71 -26.65
C GLY A 321 -5.15 -21.25 -25.34
N LYS A 322 -4.86 -19.95 -25.16
CA LYS A 322 -4.25 -19.45 -23.92
C LYS A 322 -5.31 -19.22 -22.86
N ARG A 323 -4.98 -19.60 -21.63
CA ARG A 323 -5.84 -19.36 -20.47
C ARG A 323 -5.98 -17.87 -20.20
N PHE A 324 -7.22 -17.38 -20.04
CA PHE A 324 -7.50 -16.00 -19.64
C PHE A 324 -8.26 -15.87 -18.32
N ALA A 325 -9.09 -16.86 -17.96
CA ALA A 325 -9.93 -16.83 -16.76
C ALA A 325 -10.03 -18.19 -16.06
N SER A 326 -10.41 -18.16 -14.79
CA SER A 326 -10.74 -19.35 -13.99
C SER A 326 -12.26 -19.49 -13.88
N ARG A 327 -12.76 -20.73 -13.85
CA ARG A 327 -14.17 -21.02 -13.60
C ARG A 327 -14.47 -20.92 -12.11
N ALA A 328 -15.58 -20.29 -11.77
CA ALA A 328 -16.11 -20.24 -10.41
C ALA A 328 -17.64 -20.29 -10.46
N LYS A 329 -18.26 -21.10 -9.59
CA LYS A 329 -19.72 -21.27 -9.51
C LYS A 329 -20.36 -21.37 -10.92
N LEU A 330 -21.20 -20.40 -11.28
CA LEU A 330 -21.95 -20.35 -12.52
C LEU A 330 -21.25 -19.62 -13.68
N GLY A 331 -20.03 -19.09 -13.47
CA GLY A 331 -19.35 -18.28 -14.47
C GLY A 331 -17.82 -18.32 -14.33
N PHE A 332 -17.18 -17.19 -14.62
CA PHE A 332 -15.73 -17.08 -14.75
C PHE A 332 -15.21 -15.82 -14.08
N TYR A 333 -13.93 -15.82 -13.71
CA TYR A 333 -13.27 -14.62 -13.23
C TYR A 333 -11.80 -14.54 -13.63
N THR A 334 -11.33 -13.31 -13.74
CA THR A 334 -9.91 -12.96 -13.85
C THR A 334 -9.68 -11.66 -13.10
N ASN A 335 -8.60 -11.60 -12.33
CA ASN A 335 -8.24 -10.39 -11.59
C ASN A 335 -7.56 -9.34 -12.49
N GLY A 336 -7.29 -9.69 -13.74
CA GLY A 336 -6.48 -8.88 -14.66
C GLY A 336 -5.00 -8.78 -14.27
N SER A 337 -4.26 -8.04 -15.06
CA SER A 337 -2.81 -7.85 -14.93
C SER A 337 -2.40 -6.39 -14.82
N THR A 338 -3.16 -5.46 -15.42
CA THR A 338 -2.78 -4.05 -15.54
C THR A 338 -3.40 -3.15 -14.47
N GLY A 339 -2.56 -2.59 -13.60
CA GLY A 339 -2.98 -1.54 -12.66
C GLY A 339 -3.21 -0.19 -13.36
N ALA A 340 -4.17 0.60 -12.87
CA ALA A 340 -4.48 1.91 -13.45
C ALA A 340 -3.33 2.92 -13.27
N ASP A 341 -2.59 2.83 -12.16
CA ASP A 341 -1.38 3.61 -11.91
C ASP A 341 -0.30 3.36 -12.97
N THR A 342 -0.07 2.09 -13.30
CA THR A 342 0.89 1.67 -14.32
C THR A 342 0.47 2.15 -15.70
N PHE A 343 -0.83 2.07 -16.00
CA PHE A 343 -1.38 2.53 -17.27
C PHE A 343 -1.29 4.06 -17.41
N ILE A 344 -1.73 4.83 -16.41
CA ILE A 344 -1.66 6.30 -16.42
C ILE A 344 -0.22 6.80 -16.51
N ALA A 345 0.74 6.14 -15.84
CA ALA A 345 2.14 6.53 -15.92
C ALA A 345 2.71 6.43 -17.36
N SER A 346 2.14 5.56 -18.20
CA SER A 346 2.54 5.40 -19.60
C SER A 346 1.61 6.11 -20.59
N HIS A 347 0.39 6.48 -20.16
CA HIS A 347 -0.66 7.08 -20.97
C HIS A 347 -1.34 8.22 -20.18
N PRO A 348 -0.65 9.33 -19.91
CA PRO A 348 -1.21 10.44 -19.14
C PRO A 348 -2.48 11.02 -19.79
N GLU A 349 -2.61 10.94 -21.12
CA GLU A 349 -3.81 11.33 -21.88
C GLU A 349 -5.06 10.53 -21.49
N ALA A 350 -4.90 9.32 -20.94
CA ALA A 350 -6.04 8.53 -20.50
C ALA A 350 -6.78 9.16 -19.29
N GLY A 351 -6.19 10.18 -18.65
CA GLY A 351 -6.86 11.00 -17.63
C GLY A 351 -7.58 12.24 -18.17
N GLU A 352 -7.53 12.51 -19.47
CA GLU A 352 -8.21 13.67 -20.08
C GLU A 352 -9.69 13.75 -19.69
N GLY A 353 -10.17 14.96 -19.42
CA GLY A 353 -11.53 15.17 -18.90
C GLY A 353 -11.67 15.06 -17.38
N LEU A 354 -10.61 14.71 -16.64
CA LEU A 354 -10.53 14.84 -15.18
C LEU A 354 -9.52 15.91 -14.77
N SER A 355 -9.74 16.56 -13.63
CA SER A 355 -8.70 17.37 -13.00
C SER A 355 -7.55 16.46 -12.52
N PRO A 356 -6.31 16.97 -12.42
CA PRO A 356 -5.19 16.17 -11.90
C PRO A 356 -5.47 15.56 -10.52
N SER A 357 -6.16 16.30 -9.65
CA SER A 357 -6.55 15.84 -8.31
C SER A 357 -7.62 14.74 -8.36
N ALA A 358 -8.62 14.89 -9.24
CA ALA A 358 -9.63 13.85 -9.46
C ALA A 358 -8.99 12.56 -10.01
N LEU A 359 -8.03 12.68 -10.94
CA LEU A 359 -7.28 11.56 -11.48
C LEU A 359 -6.47 10.83 -10.40
N ARG A 360 -5.73 11.56 -9.54
CA ARG A 360 -4.98 10.97 -8.42
C ARG A 360 -5.89 10.22 -7.45
N ALA A 361 -6.99 10.83 -7.03
CA ALA A 361 -7.96 10.21 -6.12
C ALA A 361 -8.58 8.94 -6.72
N VAL A 362 -8.95 9.01 -8.00
CA VAL A 362 -9.49 7.87 -8.75
C VAL A 362 -8.46 6.72 -8.83
N VAL A 363 -7.22 6.98 -9.26
CA VAL A 363 -6.15 5.98 -9.35
C VAL A 363 -5.86 5.36 -7.98
N ALA A 364 -5.90 6.15 -6.91
CA ALA A 364 -5.69 5.67 -5.55
C ALA A 364 -6.78 4.68 -5.12
N VAL A 365 -8.06 5.02 -5.35
CA VAL A 365 -9.20 4.14 -5.03
C VAL A 365 -9.18 2.87 -5.86
N MET A 366 -8.78 2.94 -7.13
CA MET A 366 -8.65 1.76 -7.99
C MET A 366 -7.64 0.73 -7.42
N GLY A 367 -6.63 1.18 -6.65
CA GLY A 367 -5.70 0.27 -5.96
C GLY A 367 -6.37 -0.64 -4.92
N ASN A 368 -7.57 -0.26 -4.43
CA ASN A 368 -8.39 -1.11 -3.56
C ASN A 368 -9.37 -2.01 -4.34
N GLU A 369 -9.49 -1.84 -5.65
CA GLU A 369 -10.50 -2.48 -6.50
C GLU A 369 -9.88 -3.46 -7.53
N GLY A 370 -10.45 -3.51 -8.73
CA GLY A 370 -10.02 -4.39 -9.82
C GLY A 370 -8.98 -3.75 -10.74
N LYS A 371 -8.37 -4.58 -11.58
CA LYS A 371 -7.50 -4.14 -12.68
C LYS A 371 -8.31 -3.84 -13.94
N LEU A 372 -7.68 -3.19 -14.93
CA LEU A 372 -8.36 -2.64 -16.12
C LEU A 372 -9.11 -3.69 -16.95
N GLU A 373 -8.63 -4.93 -16.94
CA GLU A 373 -9.17 -6.08 -17.66
C GLU A 373 -9.80 -7.12 -16.72
N ALA A 374 -10.03 -6.77 -15.45
CA ALA A 374 -10.67 -7.69 -14.51
C ALA A 374 -12.11 -7.99 -14.91
N VAL A 375 -12.52 -9.25 -14.77
CA VAL A 375 -13.89 -9.71 -15.05
C VAL A 375 -14.32 -10.68 -13.95
N ASN A 376 -15.59 -10.62 -13.57
CA ASN A 376 -16.25 -11.64 -12.77
C ASN A 376 -17.67 -11.86 -13.29
N SER A 377 -18.06 -13.10 -13.55
CA SER A 377 -19.41 -13.48 -13.98
C SER A 377 -20.03 -14.60 -13.16
N TYR A 378 -19.47 -14.90 -11.97
CA TYR A 378 -19.89 -16.05 -11.16
C TYR A 378 -20.95 -15.73 -10.09
N ASP A 379 -21.14 -14.47 -9.73
CA ASP A 379 -22.01 -14.04 -8.63
C ASP A 379 -23.37 -13.52 -9.11
N ASN A 380 -24.19 -12.98 -8.21
CA ASN A 380 -25.56 -12.53 -8.51
C ASN A 380 -25.65 -11.31 -9.43
N SER A 381 -24.52 -10.68 -9.76
CA SER A 381 -24.44 -9.54 -10.67
C SER A 381 -24.31 -9.95 -12.14
N PHE A 382 -24.21 -11.26 -12.43
CA PHE A 382 -24.10 -11.87 -13.77
C PHE A 382 -22.81 -11.56 -14.53
N LEU A 383 -22.37 -10.31 -14.55
CA LEU A 383 -21.09 -9.87 -15.05
C LEU A 383 -20.69 -8.56 -14.38
N SER A 384 -19.44 -8.45 -13.95
CA SER A 384 -18.77 -7.22 -13.54
C SER A 384 -17.46 -7.06 -14.30
N PHE A 385 -17.11 -5.82 -14.59
CA PHE A 385 -15.96 -5.49 -15.43
C PHE A 385 -15.11 -4.38 -14.81
N GLY A 386 -13.80 -4.51 -14.93
CA GLY A 386 -12.87 -3.39 -14.84
C GLY A 386 -12.57 -2.87 -13.44
N ILE A 387 -12.07 -1.64 -13.40
CA ILE A 387 -11.40 -1.03 -12.25
C ILE A 387 -12.30 -0.67 -11.06
N MET A 388 -13.62 -0.71 -11.23
CA MET A 388 -14.58 -0.60 -10.13
C MET A 388 -15.59 -1.73 -10.15
N GLN A 389 -15.32 -2.81 -10.90
CA GLN A 389 -16.21 -3.96 -11.04
C GLN A 389 -17.64 -3.55 -11.44
N TRP A 390 -17.77 -2.77 -12.52
CA TRP A 390 -19.05 -2.25 -13.03
C TRP A 390 -20.02 -3.40 -13.28
N THR A 391 -21.09 -3.50 -12.49
CA THR A 391 -21.98 -4.66 -12.51
C THR A 391 -23.06 -4.56 -13.59
N ALA A 392 -23.51 -5.68 -14.14
CA ALA A 392 -24.72 -5.77 -14.96
C ALA A 392 -26.02 -5.68 -14.14
N GLY A 393 -25.92 -5.48 -12.82
CA GLY A 393 -27.03 -5.39 -11.88
C GLY A 393 -27.56 -6.76 -11.44
N GLN A 394 -28.03 -6.83 -10.19
CA GLN A 394 -28.56 -8.07 -9.63
C GLN A 394 -29.98 -8.33 -10.12
N ARG A 395 -30.36 -9.61 -10.26
CA ARG A 395 -31.72 -10.03 -10.66
C ARG A 395 -32.22 -9.23 -11.88
N GLY A 396 -33.24 -8.39 -11.72
CA GLY A 396 -33.77 -7.52 -12.77
C GLY A 396 -33.32 -6.06 -12.70
N ASP A 397 -32.48 -5.69 -11.73
CA ASP A 397 -32.07 -4.32 -11.48
C ASP A 397 -31.10 -3.81 -12.55
N LYS A 398 -31.10 -2.49 -12.78
CA LYS A 398 -30.08 -1.85 -13.63
C LYS A 398 -28.71 -1.93 -12.98
N GLY A 399 -27.67 -1.92 -13.81
CA GLY A 399 -26.28 -2.03 -13.36
C GLY A 399 -25.42 -0.86 -13.84
N GLU A 400 -24.31 -0.64 -13.16
CA GLU A 400 -23.33 0.40 -13.53
C GLU A 400 -22.69 0.12 -14.89
N LEU A 401 -22.60 -1.16 -15.28
CA LEU A 401 -22.06 -1.57 -16.57
C LEU A 401 -22.85 -1.00 -17.75
N GLY A 402 -24.18 -0.89 -17.63
CA GLY A 402 -25.01 -0.29 -18.67
C GLY A 402 -24.73 1.20 -18.85
N ALA A 403 -24.52 1.93 -17.75
CA ALA A 403 -24.14 3.34 -17.82
C ALA A 403 -22.73 3.53 -18.38
N PHE A 404 -21.79 2.67 -17.97
CA PHE A 404 -20.43 2.65 -18.51
C PHE A 404 -20.42 2.42 -20.02
N LEU A 405 -21.11 1.38 -20.51
CA LEU A 405 -21.15 1.05 -21.93
C LEU A 405 -21.90 2.11 -22.76
N ASN A 406 -22.96 2.72 -22.21
CA ASN A 406 -23.62 3.86 -22.85
C ASN A 406 -22.65 5.06 -22.98
N ARG A 407 -21.80 5.31 -21.97
CA ARG A 407 -20.75 6.34 -22.08
C ARG A 407 -19.72 5.98 -23.13
N LEU A 408 -19.26 4.72 -23.18
CA LEU A 408 -18.31 4.26 -24.21
C LEU A 408 -18.89 4.44 -25.61
N GLN A 409 -20.15 4.06 -25.82
CA GLN A 409 -20.85 4.23 -27.10
C GLN A 409 -20.96 5.71 -27.50
N THR A 410 -21.15 6.61 -26.52
CA THR A 410 -21.22 8.06 -26.78
C THR A 410 -19.85 8.67 -27.05
N MET A 411 -18.83 8.18 -26.35
CA MET A 411 -17.44 8.63 -26.45
C MET A 411 -16.79 8.19 -27.76
N ASP A 412 -17.00 6.92 -28.13
CA ASP A 412 -16.48 6.33 -29.36
C ASP A 412 -17.39 5.17 -29.81
N ALA A 413 -18.33 5.50 -30.69
CA ALA A 413 -19.28 4.54 -31.25
C ALA A 413 -18.59 3.47 -32.11
N ALA A 414 -17.45 3.79 -32.75
CA ALA A 414 -16.73 2.84 -33.59
C ALA A 414 -16.07 1.76 -32.74
N THR A 415 -15.38 2.16 -31.67
CA THR A 415 -14.78 1.23 -30.71
C THR A 415 -15.84 0.38 -30.02
N PHE A 416 -16.95 0.98 -29.57
CA PHE A 416 -18.06 0.22 -28.98
C PHE A 416 -18.62 -0.81 -29.97
N SER A 417 -18.88 -0.41 -31.21
CA SER A 417 -19.39 -1.30 -32.26
C SER A 417 -18.44 -2.46 -32.53
N ALA A 418 -17.13 -2.18 -32.62
CA ALA A 418 -16.11 -3.20 -32.89
C ALA A 418 -15.92 -4.21 -31.75
N LEU A 419 -16.06 -3.79 -30.49
CA LEU A 419 -15.81 -4.64 -29.32
C LEU A 419 -17.07 -5.34 -28.80
N PHE A 420 -18.23 -4.70 -28.91
CA PHE A 420 -19.47 -5.16 -28.29
C PHE A 420 -20.65 -5.20 -29.26
N GLY A 421 -20.87 -4.13 -30.02
CA GLY A 421 -22.04 -3.99 -30.91
C GLY A 421 -22.14 -5.08 -31.96
N ARG A 422 -21.01 -5.50 -32.55
CA ARG A 422 -20.92 -6.61 -33.51
C ARG A 422 -21.39 -7.96 -32.97
N TYR A 423 -21.42 -8.11 -31.64
CA TYR A 423 -21.90 -9.30 -30.94
C TYR A 423 -23.33 -9.11 -30.39
N GLY A 424 -24.04 -8.09 -30.87
CA GLY A 424 -25.42 -7.78 -30.49
C GLY A 424 -25.56 -7.04 -29.16
N LEU A 425 -24.48 -6.75 -28.43
CA LEU A 425 -24.56 -6.07 -27.14
C LEU A 425 -24.82 -4.57 -27.33
N GLY A 426 -25.89 -4.08 -26.72
CA GLY A 426 -26.22 -2.67 -26.60
C GLY A 426 -26.30 -2.22 -25.14
N ALA A 427 -26.26 -0.91 -24.94
CA ALA A 427 -26.45 -0.30 -23.63
C ALA A 427 -27.22 1.01 -23.73
N SER A 428 -28.03 1.32 -22.71
CA SER A 428 -28.73 2.59 -22.62
C SER A 428 -28.75 3.12 -21.19
N ALA A 429 -28.58 4.42 -21.03
CA ALA A 429 -28.68 5.13 -19.76
C ALA A 429 -29.13 6.57 -19.99
N ALA A 430 -29.80 7.17 -19.00
CA ALA A 430 -30.04 8.61 -19.02
C ALA A 430 -28.71 9.36 -18.87
N THR A 431 -28.61 10.56 -19.43
CA THR A 431 -27.41 11.40 -19.32
C THR A 431 -27.03 11.61 -17.85
N GLY A 432 -25.78 11.29 -17.51
CA GLY A 432 -25.28 11.41 -16.13
C GLY A 432 -25.80 10.35 -15.16
N ALA A 433 -26.55 9.34 -15.61
CA ALA A 433 -27.03 8.28 -14.73
C ALA A 433 -25.90 7.32 -14.30
N MET A 434 -25.98 6.88 -13.05
CA MET A 434 -25.08 5.87 -12.47
C MET A 434 -25.38 4.45 -12.96
N TYR A 435 -26.64 4.18 -13.32
CA TYR A 435 -27.11 2.85 -13.71
C TYR A 435 -27.76 2.88 -15.09
N GLY A 436 -27.55 1.81 -15.86
CA GLY A 436 -28.10 1.64 -17.20
C GLY A 436 -28.64 0.24 -17.45
N THR A 437 -29.28 0.08 -18.61
CA THR A 437 -29.85 -1.17 -19.08
C THR A 437 -28.95 -1.74 -20.19
N LEU A 438 -28.67 -3.04 -20.12
CA LEU A 438 -28.02 -3.77 -21.21
C LEU A 438 -29.07 -4.39 -22.13
N SER A 439 -28.75 -4.53 -23.41
CA SER A 439 -29.54 -5.27 -24.39
C SER A 439 -28.67 -6.25 -25.16
N LEU A 440 -29.27 -7.33 -25.63
CA LEU A 440 -28.67 -8.29 -26.55
C LEU A 440 -29.60 -8.48 -27.74
N ASP A 441 -29.07 -8.29 -28.96
CA ASP A 441 -29.82 -8.35 -30.21
C ASP A 441 -31.08 -7.47 -30.19
N GLY A 442 -30.93 -6.25 -29.65
CA GLY A 442 -32.01 -5.28 -29.50
C GLY A 442 -32.98 -5.56 -28.35
N LYS A 443 -32.87 -6.70 -27.64
CA LYS A 443 -33.75 -7.06 -26.51
C LYS A 443 -33.12 -6.70 -25.18
N ALA A 444 -33.83 -5.94 -24.35
CA ALA A 444 -33.35 -5.56 -23.03
C ALA A 444 -33.21 -6.77 -22.07
N LEU A 445 -32.11 -6.80 -21.31
CA LEU A 445 -31.81 -7.83 -20.31
C LEU A 445 -32.37 -7.42 -18.94
N LEU A 446 -33.69 -7.54 -18.77
CA LEU A 446 -34.43 -7.03 -17.61
C LEU A 446 -34.66 -8.06 -16.50
N THR A 447 -34.35 -9.33 -16.75
CA THR A 447 -34.54 -10.40 -15.77
C THR A 447 -33.28 -11.23 -15.56
N ALA A 448 -33.26 -11.98 -14.47
CA ALA A 448 -32.18 -12.91 -14.14
C ALA A 448 -31.92 -13.94 -15.25
N SER A 449 -32.98 -14.49 -15.88
CA SER A 449 -32.79 -15.48 -16.95
C SER A 449 -32.23 -14.85 -18.22
N GLN A 450 -32.66 -13.61 -18.55
CA GLN A 450 -32.14 -12.88 -19.69
C GLN A 450 -30.65 -12.53 -19.50
N LYS A 451 -30.25 -12.11 -18.30
CA LYS A 451 -28.85 -11.81 -17.98
C LYS A 451 -27.96 -13.04 -17.85
N ALA A 452 -28.52 -14.25 -17.71
CA ALA A 452 -27.75 -15.47 -17.53
C ALA A 452 -26.79 -15.73 -18.70
N VAL A 453 -27.11 -15.25 -19.91
CA VAL A 453 -26.23 -15.31 -21.08
C VAL A 453 -24.86 -14.68 -20.82
N LEU A 454 -24.78 -13.61 -20.01
CA LEU A 454 -23.53 -12.90 -19.70
C LEU A 454 -22.54 -13.73 -18.88
N ARG A 455 -22.97 -14.88 -18.34
CA ARG A 455 -22.09 -15.80 -17.60
C ARG A 455 -21.22 -16.67 -18.51
N SER A 456 -21.49 -16.66 -19.81
CA SER A 456 -20.77 -17.51 -20.76
C SER A 456 -19.28 -17.15 -20.82
N PRO A 457 -18.40 -18.12 -21.15
CA PRO A 457 -16.98 -17.84 -21.30
C PRO A 457 -16.70 -16.83 -22.41
N GLU A 458 -17.52 -16.80 -23.46
CA GLU A 458 -17.42 -15.85 -24.58
C GLU A 458 -17.61 -14.41 -24.08
N TRP A 459 -18.63 -14.14 -23.26
CA TRP A 459 -18.82 -12.81 -22.68
C TRP A 459 -17.70 -12.43 -21.72
N ALA A 460 -17.23 -13.37 -20.89
CA ALA A 460 -16.08 -13.11 -20.03
C ALA A 460 -14.82 -12.74 -20.85
N TYR A 461 -14.58 -13.43 -21.96
CA TYR A 461 -13.47 -13.16 -22.87
C TYR A 461 -13.61 -11.81 -23.57
N ARG A 462 -14.80 -11.48 -24.09
CA ARG A 462 -15.07 -10.20 -24.79
C ARG A 462 -14.79 -9.00 -23.89
N PHE A 463 -15.25 -9.04 -22.63
CA PHE A 463 -14.96 -7.99 -21.67
C PHE A 463 -13.49 -7.95 -21.25
N TRP A 464 -12.87 -9.11 -20.99
CA TRP A 464 -11.45 -9.18 -20.67
C TRP A 464 -10.60 -8.57 -21.80
N ARG A 465 -10.86 -8.96 -23.05
CA ARG A 465 -10.21 -8.42 -24.25
C ARG A 465 -10.43 -6.91 -24.39
N ALA A 466 -11.66 -6.44 -24.21
CA ALA A 466 -11.98 -5.02 -24.24
C ALA A 466 -11.21 -4.21 -23.18
N GLY A 467 -10.89 -4.81 -22.02
CA GLY A 467 -10.04 -4.19 -21.00
C GLY A 467 -8.59 -3.92 -21.42
N HIS A 468 -8.15 -4.40 -22.59
CA HIS A 468 -6.87 -4.07 -23.20
C HIS A 468 -6.95 -2.89 -24.20
N ASP A 469 -8.15 -2.45 -24.56
CA ASP A 469 -8.34 -1.34 -25.48
C ASP A 469 -8.13 0.02 -24.79
N PRO A 470 -7.32 0.94 -25.37
CA PRO A 470 -7.00 2.22 -24.74
C PRO A 470 -8.22 3.14 -24.56
N VAL A 471 -9.17 3.13 -25.51
CA VAL A 471 -10.40 3.94 -25.41
C VAL A 471 -11.31 3.39 -24.31
N VAL A 472 -11.42 2.07 -24.21
CA VAL A 472 -12.14 1.42 -23.09
C VAL A 472 -11.50 1.78 -21.76
N ARG A 473 -10.17 1.71 -21.65
CA ARG A 473 -9.44 2.06 -20.42
C ARG A 473 -9.65 3.53 -20.02
N HIS A 474 -9.51 4.45 -20.97
CA HIS A 474 -9.80 5.88 -20.77
C HIS A 474 -11.25 6.08 -20.31
N CYS A 475 -12.21 5.45 -20.99
CA CYS A 475 -13.62 5.52 -20.61
C CYS A 475 -13.86 5.03 -19.17
N GLN A 476 -13.17 3.98 -18.73
CA GLN A 476 -13.31 3.50 -17.35
C GLN A 476 -12.82 4.54 -16.34
N ILE A 477 -11.69 5.22 -16.62
CA ILE A 477 -11.10 6.25 -15.76
C ILE A 477 -12.04 7.46 -15.65
N VAL A 478 -12.50 7.99 -16.78
CA VAL A 478 -13.42 9.15 -16.81
C VAL A 478 -14.77 8.79 -16.19
N HIS A 479 -15.28 7.57 -16.44
CA HIS A 479 -16.52 7.10 -15.82
C HIS A 479 -16.38 6.99 -14.30
N ALA A 480 -15.25 6.50 -13.79
CA ALA A 480 -14.91 6.53 -12.36
C ALA A 480 -14.88 7.95 -11.79
N GLY A 481 -14.18 8.88 -12.44
CA GLY A 481 -14.10 10.26 -11.96
C GLY A 481 -15.45 10.98 -11.98
N SER A 482 -16.36 10.63 -12.90
CA SER A 482 -17.70 11.21 -12.90
C SER A 482 -18.50 10.90 -11.62
N ARG A 483 -18.07 9.91 -10.82
CA ARG A 483 -18.74 9.59 -9.56
C ARG A 483 -18.66 10.69 -8.52
N PHE A 484 -17.63 11.55 -8.55
CA PHE A 484 -17.52 12.68 -7.62
C PHE A 484 -18.77 13.56 -7.64
N ALA A 485 -19.36 13.77 -8.82
CA ALA A 485 -20.56 14.59 -8.97
C ALA A 485 -21.79 14.06 -8.20
N PHE A 486 -21.88 12.75 -7.94
CA PHE A 486 -23.04 12.18 -7.23
C PHE A 486 -23.08 12.53 -5.75
N PHE A 487 -21.94 12.82 -5.13
CA PHE A 487 -21.89 13.13 -3.71
C PHE A 487 -21.37 14.53 -3.42
N SER A 488 -20.51 15.12 -4.26
CA SER A 488 -19.93 16.46 -4.02
C SER A 488 -21.00 17.54 -3.82
N GLY A 489 -22.10 17.48 -4.58
CA GLY A 489 -23.20 18.45 -4.49
C GLY A 489 -24.28 18.11 -3.45
N ALA A 490 -24.20 16.94 -2.81
CA ALA A 490 -25.19 16.55 -1.81
C ALA A 490 -25.11 17.51 -0.61
N VAL A 491 -26.26 18.00 -0.15
CA VAL A 491 -26.32 18.92 0.99
C VAL A 491 -26.37 18.12 2.29
N ILE A 492 -25.35 18.27 3.11
CA ILE A 492 -25.20 17.64 4.43
C ILE A 492 -24.89 18.73 5.44
N GLN A 493 -25.56 18.72 6.59
CA GLN A 493 -25.42 19.78 7.60
C GLN A 493 -25.58 21.20 6.99
N GLY A 494 -26.50 21.36 6.03
CA GLY A 494 -26.83 22.64 5.40
C GLY A 494 -25.85 23.13 4.32
N ARG A 495 -24.81 22.36 3.97
CA ARG A 495 -23.81 22.75 2.95
C ARG A 495 -23.47 21.59 2.01
N PRO A 496 -23.00 21.85 0.78
CA PRO A 496 -22.54 20.80 -0.12
C PRO A 496 -21.33 20.05 0.46
N VAL A 497 -21.23 18.75 0.20
CA VAL A 497 -20.08 17.92 0.60
C VAL A 497 -18.74 18.52 0.18
N SER A 498 -18.68 19.13 -1.00
CA SER A 498 -17.48 19.80 -1.53
C SER A 498 -17.02 21.03 -0.74
N GLU A 499 -17.79 21.51 0.24
CA GLU A 499 -17.31 22.50 1.22
C GLU A 499 -16.70 21.84 2.46
N TRP A 500 -17.24 20.70 2.90
CA TRP A 500 -16.76 20.00 4.08
C TRP A 500 -15.43 19.29 3.84
N GLN A 501 -15.31 18.60 2.70
CA GLN A 501 -14.17 17.75 2.38
C GLN A 501 -13.58 18.14 1.04
N THR A 502 -12.29 18.51 1.04
CA THR A 502 -11.67 19.24 -0.07
C THR A 502 -10.21 18.84 -0.34
N SER A 503 -9.65 17.96 0.47
CA SER A 503 -8.37 17.30 0.23
C SER A 503 -8.54 16.12 -0.73
N GLU A 504 -7.48 15.78 -1.46
CA GLU A 504 -7.48 14.58 -2.31
C GLU A 504 -7.72 13.31 -1.50
N LEU A 505 -7.10 13.19 -0.32
CA LEU A 505 -7.31 12.07 0.59
C LEU A 505 -8.78 11.97 1.03
N GLY A 506 -9.38 13.08 1.47
CA GLY A 506 -10.77 13.11 1.89
C GLY A 506 -11.72 12.70 0.76
N MET A 507 -11.55 13.28 -0.42
CA MET A 507 -12.38 12.94 -1.59
C MET A 507 -12.18 11.51 -2.07
N ALA A 508 -10.96 10.97 -1.99
CA ALA A 508 -10.69 9.56 -2.24
C ALA A 508 -11.41 8.65 -1.23
N MET A 509 -11.47 9.01 0.06
CA MET A 509 -12.20 8.24 1.08
C MET A 509 -13.70 8.19 0.82
N LEU A 510 -14.29 9.30 0.37
CA LEU A 510 -15.70 9.35 -0.03
C LEU A 510 -15.94 8.53 -1.29
N LEU A 511 -15.08 8.65 -2.29
CA LEU A 511 -15.17 7.86 -3.52
C LEU A 511 -15.06 6.35 -3.22
N ASP A 512 -14.14 5.93 -2.35
CA ASP A 512 -13.95 4.53 -1.95
C ASP A 512 -15.22 3.92 -1.35
N GLN A 513 -15.88 4.65 -0.45
CA GLN A 513 -17.18 4.23 0.08
C GLN A 513 -18.26 4.32 -0.99
N HIS A 514 -18.25 5.34 -1.84
CA HIS A 514 -19.26 5.50 -2.89
C HIS A 514 -19.22 4.36 -3.92
N VAL A 515 -18.03 3.84 -4.22
CA VAL A 515 -17.85 2.68 -5.11
C VAL A 515 -18.46 1.42 -4.49
N ASN A 516 -18.25 1.21 -3.19
CA ASN A 516 -18.69 -0.02 -2.52
C ASN A 516 -20.15 0.04 -2.05
N ARG A 517 -20.57 1.20 -1.56
CA ARG A 517 -21.78 1.45 -0.79
C ARG A 517 -22.27 2.90 -1.03
N PRO A 518 -22.72 3.24 -2.26
CA PRO A 518 -23.07 4.60 -2.65
C PRO A 518 -24.03 5.29 -1.66
N ALA A 519 -25.09 4.59 -1.26
CA ALA A 519 -26.12 5.11 -0.37
C ALA A 519 -25.64 5.39 1.07
N HIS A 520 -24.49 4.86 1.48
CA HIS A 520 -23.97 5.05 2.83
C HIS A 520 -23.16 6.35 2.98
N VAL A 521 -22.66 6.94 1.90
CA VAL A 521 -21.81 8.14 1.97
C VAL A 521 -22.50 9.29 2.70
N PRO A 522 -23.73 9.68 2.34
CA PRO A 522 -24.38 10.82 3.00
C PRO A 522 -24.59 10.59 4.50
N GLY A 523 -25.14 9.42 4.88
CA GLY A 523 -25.40 9.12 6.30
C GLY A 523 -24.12 8.98 7.14
N THR A 524 -23.04 8.42 6.56
CA THR A 524 -21.76 8.27 7.28
C THR A 524 -21.11 9.63 7.50
N LEU A 525 -21.13 10.49 6.48
CA LEU A 525 -20.55 11.83 6.56
C LEU A 525 -21.38 12.76 7.46
N ASP A 526 -22.71 12.71 7.37
CA ASP A 526 -23.62 13.45 8.24
C ASP A 526 -23.40 13.09 9.72
N ALA A 527 -23.34 11.79 10.03
CA ALA A 527 -23.07 11.34 11.40
C ALA A 527 -21.68 11.77 11.90
N ALA A 528 -20.66 11.81 11.02
CA ALA A 528 -19.33 12.30 11.38
C ALA A 528 -19.35 13.80 11.69
N LEU A 529 -19.96 14.61 10.82
CA LEU A 529 -20.10 16.05 10.99
C LEU A 529 -20.95 16.40 12.21
N ALA A 530 -22.13 15.81 12.36
CA ALA A 530 -23.02 16.04 13.50
C ALA A 530 -22.33 15.76 14.83
N ALA A 531 -21.56 14.66 14.91
CA ALA A 531 -20.80 14.31 16.10
C ALA A 531 -19.70 15.33 16.43
N LEU A 532 -18.98 15.84 15.42
CA LEU A 532 -17.87 16.77 15.63
C LEU A 532 -18.37 18.21 15.88
N LEU A 533 -19.37 18.66 15.14
CA LEU A 533 -20.01 19.98 15.32
C LEU A 533 -20.74 20.05 16.67
N GLY A 534 -21.51 19.02 17.03
CA GLY A 534 -22.22 18.95 18.30
C GLY A 534 -21.27 18.92 19.52
N ALA A 535 -20.06 18.38 19.36
CA ALA A 535 -19.03 18.39 20.38
C ALA A 535 -18.19 19.68 20.39
N GLY A 536 -18.45 20.64 19.50
CA GLY A 536 -17.61 21.84 19.33
C GLY A 536 -16.18 21.55 18.86
N ALA A 537 -15.94 20.37 18.28
CA ALA A 537 -14.62 19.92 17.83
C ALA A 537 -14.23 20.44 16.43
N LEU A 538 -15.18 21.07 15.74
CA LEU A 538 -15.00 21.73 14.44
C LEU A 538 -15.76 23.07 14.42
N PRO A 539 -15.23 24.12 13.78
CA PRO A 539 -16.01 25.33 13.48
C PRO A 539 -17.23 25.01 12.62
N ALA A 540 -18.33 25.72 12.83
CA ALA A 540 -19.56 25.52 12.05
C ALA A 540 -19.43 25.94 10.57
N ASP A 541 -18.53 26.88 10.28
CA ASP A 541 -18.24 27.33 8.92
C ASP A 541 -16.97 26.64 8.39
N PRO A 542 -17.09 25.73 7.39
CA PRO A 542 -15.94 25.04 6.81
C PRO A 542 -14.95 25.98 6.09
N ALA A 543 -15.31 27.23 5.83
CA ALA A 543 -14.37 28.23 5.33
C ALA A 543 -13.26 28.58 6.36
N GLN A 544 -13.51 28.33 7.64
CA GLN A 544 -12.56 28.58 8.74
C GLN A 544 -11.67 27.38 9.06
N TRP A 545 -11.90 26.24 8.40
CA TRP A 545 -11.21 25.00 8.70
C TRP A 545 -9.76 25.01 8.21
N THR A 546 -8.89 24.44 9.03
CA THR A 546 -7.51 24.10 8.71
C THR A 546 -7.41 22.68 8.14
N ASP A 547 -6.21 22.27 7.69
CA ASP A 547 -5.92 20.88 7.35
C ASP A 547 -6.27 19.92 8.51
N ALA A 548 -5.97 20.33 9.75
CA ALA A 548 -6.26 19.53 10.93
C ALA A 548 -7.76 19.38 11.22
N ASP A 549 -8.60 20.33 10.81
CA ASP A 549 -10.05 20.22 10.92
C ASP A 549 -10.60 19.17 9.94
N GLU A 550 -10.11 19.18 8.69
CA GLU A 550 -10.51 18.17 7.71
C GLU A 550 -9.98 16.78 8.08
N ASP A 551 -8.77 16.66 8.61
CA ASP A 551 -8.23 15.40 9.14
C ASP A 551 -9.14 14.81 10.24
N ARG A 552 -9.65 15.65 11.15
CA ARG A 552 -10.60 15.20 12.19
C ARG A 552 -11.88 14.63 11.58
N LEU A 553 -12.38 15.27 10.53
CA LEU A 553 -13.53 14.76 9.78
C LEU A 553 -13.20 13.42 9.11
N ILE A 554 -12.06 13.30 8.44
CA ILE A 554 -11.59 12.06 7.80
C ILE A 554 -11.51 10.93 8.83
N ASP A 555 -10.87 11.16 9.98
CA ASP A 555 -10.70 10.17 11.03
C ASP A 555 -12.04 9.68 11.58
N LYS A 556 -12.96 10.61 11.88
CA LYS A 556 -14.29 10.28 12.38
C LYS A 556 -15.10 9.54 11.32
N TYR A 557 -15.04 9.99 10.08
CA TYR A 557 -15.70 9.35 8.94
C TYR A 557 -15.20 7.92 8.75
N VAL A 558 -13.88 7.67 8.74
CA VAL A 558 -13.32 6.32 8.61
C VAL A 558 -13.73 5.41 9.77
N ALA A 559 -13.75 5.92 11.00
CA ALA A 559 -14.19 5.17 12.16
C ALA A 559 -15.67 4.74 12.05
N LEU A 560 -16.56 5.64 11.62
CA LEU A 560 -17.97 5.33 11.40
C LEU A 560 -18.18 4.43 10.17
N ARG A 561 -17.43 4.66 9.10
CA ARG A 561 -17.43 3.85 7.88
C ARG A 561 -17.10 2.39 8.17
N ALA A 562 -16.23 2.11 9.14
CA ALA A 562 -15.88 0.76 9.56
C ALA A 562 -17.08 -0.02 10.14
N GLY A 563 -18.09 0.66 10.67
CA GLY A 563 -19.35 0.07 11.14
C GLY A 563 -20.41 -0.15 10.05
N THR A 564 -20.13 0.24 8.80
CA THR A 564 -21.06 0.03 7.68
C THR A 564 -20.91 -1.37 7.06
N SER A 565 -21.77 -1.70 6.10
CA SER A 565 -21.71 -2.98 5.36
C SER A 565 -20.57 -3.05 4.33
N MET A 566 -19.61 -2.13 4.37
CA MET A 566 -18.48 -2.04 3.44
C MET A 566 -17.39 -3.06 3.80
N THR A 567 -17.09 -3.95 2.85
CA THR A 567 -16.06 -4.98 3.01
C THR A 567 -14.67 -4.37 3.17
N ASN A 568 -13.89 -4.86 4.14
CA ASN A 568 -12.50 -4.44 4.39
C ASN A 568 -12.32 -2.91 4.59
N SER A 569 -13.35 -2.21 5.08
CA SER A 569 -13.38 -0.74 5.19
C SER A 569 -12.11 -0.13 5.81
N THR A 570 -11.59 -0.71 6.91
CA THR A 570 -10.35 -0.25 7.56
C THR A 570 -9.12 -0.44 6.68
N LYS A 571 -8.90 -1.64 6.14
CA LYS A 571 -7.75 -1.93 5.28
C LYS A 571 -7.73 -1.07 4.01
N ARG A 572 -8.91 -0.78 3.47
CA ARG A 572 -9.05 0.11 2.31
C ARG A 572 -8.71 1.56 2.65
N ALA A 573 -9.07 2.03 3.85
CA ALA A 573 -8.63 3.33 4.34
C ALA A 573 -7.10 3.36 4.53
N GLU A 574 -6.52 2.32 5.13
CA GLU A 574 -5.07 2.21 5.33
C GLU A 574 -4.30 2.35 4.01
N HIS A 575 -4.74 1.70 2.94
CA HIS A 575 -4.14 1.87 1.61
C HIS A 575 -4.16 3.33 1.13
N LEU A 576 -5.28 4.04 1.28
CA LEU A 576 -5.38 5.45 0.87
C LEU A 576 -4.51 6.35 1.76
N PHE A 577 -4.43 6.06 3.06
CA PHE A 577 -3.49 6.73 3.94
C PHE A 577 -2.04 6.46 3.51
N ASP A 578 -1.65 5.23 3.20
CA ASP A 578 -0.29 4.89 2.75
C ASP A 578 0.08 5.64 1.47
N LEU A 579 -0.87 5.78 0.54
CA LEU A 579 -0.68 6.59 -0.67
C LEU A 579 -0.50 8.08 -0.35
N ALA A 580 -1.25 8.62 0.61
CA ALA A 580 -1.06 9.99 1.07
C ALA A 580 0.32 10.18 1.74
N HIS A 581 0.74 9.23 2.58
CA HIS A 581 2.08 9.23 3.19
C HIS A 581 3.21 9.13 2.15
N ALA A 582 2.97 8.42 1.05
CA ALA A 582 3.90 8.33 -0.07
C ALA A 582 3.87 9.56 -1.00
N GLY A 583 3.07 10.59 -0.70
CA GLY A 583 2.92 11.79 -1.52
C GLY A 583 2.14 11.57 -2.82
N LYS A 584 1.43 10.44 -2.95
CA LYS A 584 0.58 10.12 -4.11
C LYS A 584 -0.84 10.71 -3.99
N LEU A 585 -1.24 11.09 -2.79
CA LEU A 585 -2.44 11.88 -2.50
C LEU A 585 -2.08 13.04 -1.57
N SER A 586 -2.61 14.22 -1.83
CA SER A 586 -2.49 15.36 -0.92
C SER A 586 -3.49 15.27 0.24
N THR A 587 -3.00 15.53 1.46
CA THR A 587 -3.83 15.71 2.66
C THR A 587 -4.23 17.18 2.87
N VAL A 588 -3.66 18.10 2.09
CA VAL A 588 -3.87 19.55 2.26
C VAL A 588 -5.31 19.90 1.89
N ARG A 589 -5.99 20.68 2.75
CA ARG A 589 -7.32 21.19 2.51
C ARG A 589 -7.32 22.06 1.24
N GLY A 590 -8.30 21.85 0.38
CA GLY A 590 -8.42 22.52 -0.92
C GLY A 590 -7.59 21.90 -2.05
N SER A 591 -6.77 20.88 -1.81
CA SER A 591 -5.97 20.23 -2.87
C SER A 591 -6.79 19.52 -3.96
N PHE A 592 -8.07 19.23 -3.69
CA PHE A 592 -8.99 18.65 -4.67
C PHE A 592 -9.77 19.68 -5.50
N LYS A 593 -9.78 20.96 -5.07
CA LYS A 593 -10.57 22.01 -5.72
C LYS A 593 -10.05 22.39 -7.11
#